data_AF-A0A7X7XRS7-F1
#
_entry.id   AF-A0A7X7XRS7-F1
#
_cell.length_a   1.000
_cell.length_b   1.000
_cell.length_c   1.000
_cell.angle_alpha   90.00
_cell.angle_beta   90.00
_cell.angle_gamma   90.00
#
_symmetry.space_group_name_H-M   'P 1'
#
loop_
_entity.id
_entity.type
_entity.pdbx_description
1 polymer ?
#
loop_
_entity_poly.entity_id
_entity_poly.type
_entity_poly.pdbx_seq_one_letter_code
_entity_poly.pdbx_strand_id
1 'polypeptide(L)'
;MNIIWKFNNLTGAFEGGYVAFLTGAVIIYNQEENIVSFRLINSIFCYNLFIMKIIDKDVVEKILTLSRLYLKEEEKNEIIPQLEEILTYFKSIEELNTENIEPMFHPPIQKLFLREDKEEKFFDREILEKISPLFEDGFVKVPKIVGD
;
A
#
# COMPACT_ATOMS: atom_id res chain seq x y z
N MET A 1 14.77 -29.11 19.11
CA MET A 1 13.81 -29.75 20.04
C MET A 1 13.11 -30.85 19.26
N ASN A 2 13.41 -32.12 19.57
CA ASN A 2 12.85 -33.27 18.84
C ASN A 2 11.41 -33.50 19.31
N ILE A 3 10.43 -33.29 18.43
CA ILE A 3 9.03 -33.63 18.70
C ILE A 3 8.65 -34.81 17.80
N ILE A 4 8.50 -35.97 18.44
CA ILE A 4 7.99 -37.21 17.83
C ILE A 4 6.45 -37.14 17.93
N TRP A 5 5.75 -36.98 16.80
CA TRP A 5 4.29 -36.93 16.78
C TRP A 5 3.68 -38.32 16.53
N LYS A 6 2.74 -38.73 17.40
CA LYS A 6 1.84 -39.86 17.15
C LYS A 6 0.74 -39.40 16.19
N PHE A 7 0.74 -39.95 14.97
CA PHE A 7 -0.26 -39.70 13.94
C PHE A 7 -1.57 -40.41 14.28
N ASN A 8 -2.59 -39.67 14.72
CA ASN A 8 -3.96 -40.19 14.78
C ASN A 8 -5.06 -39.18 14.39
N ASN A 9 -4.74 -37.89 14.12
CA ASN A 9 -5.72 -36.89 13.68
C ASN A 9 -5.20 -36.14 12.44
N LEU A 10 -6.10 -35.89 11.49
CA LEU A 10 -5.83 -35.26 10.18
C LEU A 10 -5.45 -33.76 10.28
N THR A 11 -5.46 -33.19 11.48
CA THR A 11 -5.10 -31.80 11.79
C THR A 11 -4.43 -31.70 13.16
N GLY A 12 -3.48 -30.78 13.31
CA GLY A 12 -2.83 -30.46 14.59
C GLY A 12 -2.52 -28.96 14.69
N ALA A 13 -2.66 -28.37 15.87
CA ALA A 13 -2.34 -26.97 16.15
C ALA A 13 -1.05 -26.85 16.99
N PHE A 14 -0.27 -25.81 16.78
CA PHE A 14 0.90 -25.44 17.59
C PHE A 14 0.84 -23.95 17.96
N GLU A 15 1.64 -23.50 18.93
CA GLU A 15 1.71 -22.07 19.27
C GLU A 15 2.13 -21.27 18.03
N GLY A 16 1.21 -20.44 17.52
CA GLY A 16 1.42 -19.62 16.32
C GLY A 16 0.96 -20.23 14.99
N GLY A 17 0.28 -21.38 14.95
CA GLY A 17 -0.15 -21.94 13.66
C GLY A 17 -0.89 -23.29 13.67
N TYR A 18 -1.19 -23.80 12.46
CA TYR A 18 -1.83 -25.10 12.26
C TYR A 18 -1.16 -25.95 11.17
N VAL A 19 -1.24 -27.27 11.33
CA VAL A 19 -0.75 -28.28 10.40
C VAL A 19 -1.90 -29.13 9.92
N ALA A 20 -2.08 -29.22 8.60
CA ALA A 20 -3.13 -30.03 7.97
C ALA A 20 -2.51 -31.09 7.04
N PHE A 21 -3.08 -32.30 7.08
CA PHE A 21 -2.68 -33.42 6.24
C PHE A 21 -3.75 -33.66 5.17
N LEU A 22 -3.45 -33.28 3.92
CA LEU A 22 -4.24 -33.67 2.75
C LEU A 22 -3.47 -34.78 2.03
N THR A 23 -4.18 -35.77 1.48
CA THR A 23 -3.62 -36.99 0.86
C THR A 23 -2.34 -36.72 0.05
N GLY A 24 -1.17 -36.91 0.69
CA GLY A 24 0.16 -36.76 0.08
C GLY A 24 0.98 -35.50 0.44
N ALA A 25 0.43 -34.51 1.15
CA ALA A 25 1.10 -33.26 1.49
C ALA A 25 0.85 -32.82 2.95
N VAL A 26 1.89 -32.27 3.58
CA VAL A 26 1.80 -31.56 4.86
C VAL A 26 1.74 -30.07 4.57
N ILE A 27 0.67 -29.42 5.03
CA ILE A 27 0.52 -27.96 4.97
C ILE A 27 0.80 -27.42 6.36
N ILE A 28 1.77 -26.52 6.48
CA ILE A 28 2.04 -25.79 7.73
C ILE A 28 1.68 -24.34 7.48
N TYR A 29 0.77 -23.82 8.29
CA TYR A 29 0.41 -22.41 8.31
C TYR A 29 0.94 -21.77 9.59
N ASN A 30 1.69 -20.69 9.44
CA ASN A 30 2.12 -19.81 10.54
C ASN A 30 1.28 -18.53 10.51
N GLN A 31 0.50 -18.27 11.57
CA GLN A 31 -0.35 -17.09 11.71
C GLN A 31 0.41 -15.80 11.99
N GLU A 32 1.57 -15.89 12.65
CA GLU A 32 2.36 -14.71 13.00
C GLU A 32 3.10 -14.16 11.78
N GLU A 33 3.57 -15.04 10.90
CA GLU A 33 4.30 -14.65 9.68
C GLU A 33 3.47 -14.79 8.39
N ASN A 34 2.23 -15.26 8.48
CA ASN A 34 1.33 -15.55 7.35
C ASN A 34 1.96 -16.46 6.26
N ILE A 35 2.84 -17.37 6.68
CA ILE A 35 3.57 -18.28 5.79
C ILE A 35 2.80 -19.59 5.65
N VAL A 36 2.58 -20.04 4.41
CA VAL A 36 2.12 -21.40 4.09
C VAL A 36 3.28 -22.18 3.50
N SER A 37 3.74 -23.22 4.20
CA SER A 37 4.73 -24.16 3.65
C SER A 37 4.07 -25.50 3.30
N PHE A 38 4.37 -25.97 2.08
CA PHE A 38 3.91 -27.25 1.55
C PHE A 38 5.07 -28.24 1.54
N ARG A 39 4.89 -29.39 2.19
CA ARG A 39 5.87 -30.49 2.16
C ARG A 39 5.22 -31.74 1.57
N LEU A 40 5.59 -32.08 0.34
CA LEU A 40 5.20 -33.33 -0.30
C LEU A 40 5.96 -34.49 0.34
N ILE A 41 5.26 -35.55 0.73
CA ILE A 41 5.83 -36.67 1.51
C ILE A 41 6.90 -37.45 0.71
N ASN A 42 6.94 -37.31 -0.63
CA ASN A 42 7.85 -38.04 -1.51
C ASN A 42 8.80 -37.16 -2.36
N SER A 43 8.89 -35.85 -2.12
CA SER A 43 9.85 -34.99 -2.82
C SER A 43 10.28 -33.82 -1.95
N ILE A 44 11.60 -33.58 -1.88
CA ILE A 44 12.27 -32.59 -1.01
C ILE A 44 12.00 -31.13 -1.44
N PHE A 45 11.13 -30.90 -2.42
CA PHE A 45 10.78 -29.55 -2.86
C PHE A 45 9.78 -28.89 -1.91
N CYS A 46 10.32 -28.18 -0.90
CA CYS A 46 9.57 -27.16 -0.16
C CYS A 46 9.42 -25.95 -1.07
N TYR A 47 8.23 -25.74 -1.62
CA TYR A 47 7.87 -24.45 -2.18
C TYR A 47 7.35 -23.59 -1.03
N ASN A 48 8.14 -22.60 -0.61
CA ASN A 48 7.63 -21.53 0.25
C ASN A 48 6.68 -20.69 -0.61
N LEU A 49 5.38 -20.80 -0.38
CA LEU A 49 4.43 -19.84 -0.90
C LEU A 49 4.43 -18.65 0.06
N PHE A 50 5.37 -17.75 -0.16
CA PHE A 50 5.45 -16.48 0.55
C PHE A 50 4.24 -15.64 0.15
N ILE A 51 3.26 -15.50 1.05
CA ILE A 51 2.21 -14.50 0.89
C ILE A 51 2.91 -13.16 1.07
N MET A 52 3.16 -12.50 -0.06
CA MET A 52 3.86 -11.24 -0.10
C MET A 52 2.95 -10.17 0.47
N LYS A 53 3.20 -9.79 1.72
CA LYS A 53 2.62 -8.60 2.34
C LYS A 53 3.10 -7.41 1.53
N ILE A 54 2.19 -6.74 0.82
CA ILE A 54 2.57 -5.66 -0.12
C ILE A 54 2.93 -4.39 0.66
N ILE A 55 2.38 -4.23 1.88
CA ILE A 55 2.50 -3.04 2.70
C ILE A 55 2.88 -3.40 4.13
N ASP A 56 3.89 -2.70 4.64
CA ASP A 56 4.28 -2.69 6.04
C ASP A 56 3.95 -1.35 6.71
N LYS A 57 3.92 -1.34 8.04
CA LYS A 57 3.62 -0.14 8.83
C LYS A 57 4.57 1.02 8.53
N ASP A 58 5.86 0.73 8.32
CA ASP A 58 6.87 1.73 7.97
C ASP A 58 6.59 2.38 6.60
N VAL A 59 6.07 1.60 5.65
CA VAL A 59 5.67 2.10 4.33
C VAL A 59 4.48 3.04 4.47
N VAL A 60 3.50 2.69 5.30
CA VAL A 60 2.35 3.57 5.58
C VAL A 60 2.82 4.88 6.23
N GLU A 61 3.71 4.82 7.21
CA GLU A 61 4.22 6.03 7.86
C GLU A 61 4.93 6.98 6.88
N LYS A 62 5.69 6.41 5.94
CA LYS A 62 6.34 7.16 4.87
C LYS A 62 5.32 7.82 3.94
N ILE A 63 4.27 7.10 3.55
CA ILE A 63 3.19 7.64 2.70
C ILE A 63 2.45 8.77 3.42
N LEU A 64 2.14 8.61 4.71
CA LEU A 64 1.51 9.65 5.54
C LEU A 64 2.36 10.92 5.60
N THR A 65 3.67 10.75 5.81
CA THR A 65 4.62 11.87 5.81
C THR A 65 4.62 12.60 4.47
N LEU A 66 4.67 11.88 3.35
CA LEU A 66 4.68 12.46 2.00
C LEU A 66 3.35 13.17 1.66
N SER A 67 2.23 12.62 2.12
CA SER A 67 0.90 13.20 1.91
C SER A 67 0.53 14.29 2.92
N ARG A 68 1.40 14.58 3.91
CA ARG A 68 1.13 15.52 5.01
C ARG A 68 -0.14 15.16 5.80
N LEU A 69 -0.43 13.86 5.90
CA LEU A 69 -1.55 13.34 6.68
C LEU A 69 -1.06 12.84 8.03
N TYR A 70 -1.85 13.10 9.07
CA TYR A 70 -1.66 12.56 10.40
C TYR A 70 -2.83 11.64 10.73
N LEU A 71 -2.54 10.37 11.02
CA LEU A 71 -3.52 9.36 11.42
C LEU A 71 -3.17 8.83 12.80
N LYS A 72 -4.19 8.49 13.57
CA LYS A 72 -4.04 7.77 14.83
C LYS A 72 -3.65 6.31 14.58
N GLU A 73 -3.10 5.64 15.58
CA GLU A 73 -2.65 4.25 15.45
C GLU A 73 -3.80 3.29 15.14
N GLU A 74 -4.99 3.56 15.64
CA GLU A 74 -6.19 2.78 15.35
C GLU A 74 -6.57 2.88 13.87
N GLU A 75 -6.58 4.10 13.32
CA GLU A 75 -6.89 4.38 11.91
C GLU A 75 -5.85 3.75 10.97
N LYS A 76 -4.57 3.75 11.36
CA LYS A 76 -3.50 3.08 10.59
C LYS A 76 -3.76 1.57 10.49
N ASN A 77 -4.16 0.93 11.58
CA ASN A 77 -4.45 -0.50 11.59
C ASN A 77 -5.65 -0.88 10.72
N GLU A 78 -6.63 0.04 10.57
CA GLU A 78 -7.78 -0.15 9.70
C GLU A 78 -7.45 0.08 8.21
N ILE A 79 -6.57 1.03 7.90
CA ILE A 79 -6.22 1.43 6.53
C ILE A 79 -5.24 0.47 5.86
N ILE A 80 -4.32 -0.13 6.61
CA ILE A 80 -3.36 -1.12 6.09
C ILE A 80 -4.05 -2.23 5.27
N PRO A 81 -5.05 -2.98 5.80
CA PRO A 81 -5.68 -4.05 5.04
C PRO A 81 -6.47 -3.54 3.83
N GLN A 82 -7.07 -2.35 3.91
CA GLN A 82 -7.81 -1.75 2.79
C GLN A 82 -6.88 -1.39 1.63
N LEU A 83 -5.73 -0.80 1.92
CA LEU A 83 -4.71 -0.52 0.91
C LEU A 83 -4.18 -1.82 0.28
N GLU A 84 -3.99 -2.87 1.08
CA GLU A 84 -3.54 -4.17 0.59
C GLU A 84 -4.57 -4.79 -0.38
N GLU A 85 -5.86 -4.68 -0.09
CA GLU A 85 -6.93 -5.11 -0.99
C GLU A 85 -6.90 -4.33 -2.32
N ILE A 86 -6.79 -3.00 -2.26
CA ILE A 86 -6.73 -2.14 -3.45
C ILE A 86 -5.52 -2.50 -4.33
N LEU A 87 -4.34 -2.64 -3.74
CA LEU A 87 -3.14 -3.01 -4.50
C LEU A 87 -3.22 -4.42 -5.07
N THR A 88 -3.84 -5.34 -4.35
CA THR A 88 -4.08 -6.70 -4.86
C THR A 88 -5.02 -6.67 -6.06
N TYR A 89 -6.05 -5.82 -6.03
CA TYR A 89 -6.92 -5.61 -7.19
C TYR A 89 -6.15 -5.06 -8.40
N PHE A 90 -5.29 -4.07 -8.20
CA PHE A 90 -4.49 -3.48 -9.29
C PHE A 90 -3.49 -4.45 -9.94
N LYS A 91 -3.05 -5.51 -9.24
CA LYS A 91 -2.19 -6.55 -9.82
C LYS A 91 -2.85 -7.29 -11.00
N SER A 92 -4.17 -7.30 -11.09
CA SER A 92 -4.87 -7.88 -12.25
C SER A 92 -4.49 -7.22 -13.58
N ILE A 93 -4.00 -5.97 -13.55
CA ILE A 93 -3.55 -5.24 -14.75
C ILE A 93 -2.20 -5.78 -15.24
N GLU A 94 -1.39 -6.42 -14.38
CA GLU A 94 -0.10 -7.01 -14.74
C GLU A 94 -0.23 -8.21 -15.71
N GLU A 95 -1.43 -8.81 -15.79
CA GLU A 95 -1.71 -9.90 -16.73
C GLU A 95 -1.75 -9.44 -18.20
N LEU A 96 -1.83 -8.12 -18.44
CA LEU A 96 -1.93 -7.54 -19.77
C LEU A 96 -0.54 -7.22 -20.33
N ASN A 97 -0.24 -7.72 -21.54
CA ASN A 97 1.00 -7.39 -22.24
C ASN A 97 0.98 -5.95 -22.77
N THR A 98 1.90 -5.11 -22.27
CA THR A 98 2.04 -3.70 -22.65
C THR A 98 3.41 -3.34 -23.23
N GLU A 99 4.28 -4.32 -23.54
CA GLU A 99 5.69 -4.08 -23.95
C GLU A 99 5.87 -3.13 -25.15
N ASN A 100 4.92 -3.13 -26.08
CA ASN A 100 4.99 -2.33 -27.32
C ASN A 100 3.83 -1.33 -27.44
N ILE A 101 3.21 -0.96 -26.32
CA ILE A 101 2.10 0.00 -26.28
C ILE A 101 2.61 1.32 -25.70
N GLU A 102 2.47 2.41 -26.45
CA GLU A 102 2.80 3.74 -25.95
C GLU A 102 1.83 4.18 -24.84
N PRO A 103 2.31 4.72 -23.70
CA PRO A 103 1.45 5.21 -22.64
C PRO A 103 0.60 6.40 -23.09
N MET A 104 -0.69 6.42 -22.72
CA MET A 104 -1.57 7.55 -22.99
C MET A 104 -1.55 8.54 -21.82
N PHE A 105 -0.90 9.69 -22.01
CA PHE A 105 -0.79 10.74 -20.97
C PHE A 105 -2.00 11.66 -20.87
N HIS A 106 -2.65 11.92 -22.01
CA HIS A 106 -3.83 12.76 -22.11
C HIS A 106 -4.77 12.15 -23.16
N PRO A 107 -6.09 12.33 -23.03
CA PRO A 107 -7.00 12.08 -24.13
C PRO A 107 -6.55 12.90 -25.35
N PRO A 108 -6.72 12.40 -26.59
CA PRO A 108 -6.24 13.09 -27.78
C PRO A 108 -6.79 14.54 -27.86
N ILE A 109 -5.91 15.51 -27.67
CA ILE A 109 -6.21 16.94 -27.78
C ILE A 109 -6.15 17.32 -29.26
N GLN A 110 -7.21 17.94 -29.77
CA GLN A 110 -7.28 18.34 -31.19
C GLN A 110 -6.32 19.49 -31.55
N LYS A 111 -5.89 20.32 -30.57
CA LYS A 111 -4.96 21.43 -30.79
C LYS A 111 -4.38 21.97 -29.47
N LEU A 112 -3.08 22.26 -29.43
CA LEU A 112 -2.46 23.05 -28.36
C LEU A 112 -2.86 24.51 -28.52
N PHE A 113 -3.48 25.09 -27.48
CA PHE A 113 -3.81 26.52 -27.46
C PHE A 113 -2.75 27.28 -26.67
N LEU A 114 -2.20 28.33 -27.28
CA LEU A 114 -1.32 29.26 -26.59
C LEU A 114 -2.16 30.34 -25.92
N ARG A 115 -1.79 30.69 -24.68
CA ARG A 115 -2.33 31.88 -24.01
C ARG A 115 -1.69 33.13 -24.62
N GLU A 116 -2.48 34.15 -24.91
CA GLU A 116 -1.96 35.45 -25.34
C GLU A 116 -1.22 36.16 -24.21
N ASP A 117 -0.11 36.84 -24.53
CA ASP A 117 0.66 37.62 -23.56
C ASP A 117 0.04 39.01 -23.35
N LYS A 118 -1.09 39.04 -22.63
CA LYS A 118 -1.79 40.26 -22.24
C LYS A 118 -1.88 40.36 -20.72
N GLU A 119 -1.81 41.59 -20.22
CA GLU A 119 -2.06 41.86 -18.81
C GLU A 119 -3.53 41.62 -18.47
N GLU A 120 -3.77 40.91 -17.36
CA GLU A 120 -5.09 40.72 -16.80
C GLU A 120 -5.09 41.23 -15.36
N LYS A 121 -6.21 41.82 -14.93
CA LYS A 121 -6.36 42.27 -13.55
C LYS A 121 -6.53 41.04 -12.65
N PHE A 122 -5.58 40.81 -11.76
CA PHE A 122 -5.69 39.80 -10.71
C PHE A 122 -6.68 40.23 -9.61
N PHE A 123 -7.05 39.29 -8.73
CA PHE A 123 -7.93 39.55 -7.60
C PHE A 123 -7.39 40.68 -6.71
N ASP A 124 -8.29 41.53 -6.21
CA ASP A 124 -7.95 42.56 -5.24
C ASP A 124 -7.46 41.91 -3.93
N ARG A 125 -6.50 42.55 -3.24
CA ARG A 125 -5.87 42.03 -2.02
C ARG A 125 -6.88 41.66 -0.93
N GLU A 126 -7.97 42.42 -0.84
CA GLU A 126 -9.07 42.19 0.11
C GLU A 126 -9.74 40.82 -0.06
N ILE A 127 -9.74 40.27 -1.27
CA ILE A 127 -10.29 38.93 -1.54
C ILE A 127 -9.36 37.87 -0.95
N LEU A 128 -8.05 38.04 -1.10
CA LEU A 128 -7.04 37.12 -0.54
C LEU A 128 -7.07 37.12 0.99
N GLU A 129 -7.24 38.30 1.60
CA GLU A 129 -7.38 38.44 3.05
C GLU A 129 -8.60 37.67 3.59
N LYS A 130 -9.73 37.71 2.88
CA LYS A 130 -10.95 36.99 3.27
C LYS A 130 -10.86 35.47 3.15
N ILE A 131 -10.03 34.97 2.22
CA ILE A 131 -9.88 33.51 1.99
C ILE A 131 -8.79 32.92 2.88
N SER A 132 -7.81 33.73 3.30
CA SER A 132 -6.68 33.25 4.07
C SER A 132 -7.04 32.95 5.53
N PRO A 133 -6.63 31.80 6.09
CA PRO A 133 -6.84 31.51 7.51
C PRO A 133 -6.15 32.50 8.46
N LEU A 134 -4.98 33.03 8.05
CA LEU A 134 -4.18 33.97 8.84
C LEU A 134 -3.53 34.98 7.90
N PHE A 135 -3.84 36.26 8.10
CA PHE A 135 -3.33 37.36 7.29
C PHE A 135 -2.91 38.51 8.21
N GLU A 136 -1.73 39.07 7.99
CA GLU A 136 -1.16 40.14 8.83
C GLU A 136 -0.22 41.01 8.00
N ASP A 137 -0.29 42.34 8.16
CA ASP A 137 0.47 43.36 7.39
C ASP A 137 0.38 43.15 5.86
N GLY A 138 -0.73 42.55 5.48
CA GLY A 138 -1.12 42.00 4.21
C GLY A 138 -0.18 40.98 3.54
N PHE A 139 0.40 40.14 4.35
CA PHE A 139 0.99 38.86 3.98
C PHE A 139 0.15 37.71 4.55
N VAL A 140 0.20 36.56 3.88
CA VAL A 140 -0.31 35.32 4.47
C VAL A 140 0.67 34.85 5.54
N LYS A 141 0.20 34.77 6.77
CA LYS A 141 1.03 34.37 7.91
C LYS A 141 1.06 32.86 8.01
N VAL A 142 2.27 32.29 7.91
CA VAL A 142 2.52 30.86 8.07
C VAL A 142 3.53 30.64 9.21
N PRO A 143 3.54 29.44 9.83
CA PRO A 143 4.61 29.07 10.76
C PRO A 143 5.98 29.25 10.11
N LYS A 144 6.96 29.69 10.90
CA LYS A 144 8.32 29.90 10.42
C LYS A 144 8.90 28.56 9.91
N ILE A 145 9.37 28.56 8.67
CA ILE A 145 10.12 27.44 8.12
C ILE A 145 11.53 27.52 8.70
N VAL A 146 11.82 26.61 9.62
CA VAL A 146 13.18 26.29 10.06
C VAL A 146 13.62 25.07 9.28
N GLY A 147 14.79 25.14 8.63
CA GLY A 147 15.41 23.95 8.06
C GLY A 147 15.81 22.99 9.17
N ASP A 148 15.85 21.70 8.85
CA ASP A 148 16.34 20.65 9.76
C ASP A 148 17.83 20.85 10.11
#